data_AF-A0A4Q3MBZ7-F1
#
_entry.id   AF-A0A4Q3MBZ7-F1
#
_cell.length_a   1.000
_cell.length_b   1.000
_cell.length_c   1.000
_cell.angle_alpha   90.00
_cell.angle_beta   90.00
_cell.angle_gamma   90.00
#
_symmetry.space_group_name_H-M   'P 1'
#
loop_
_entity.id
_entity.type
_entity.pdbx_description
1 polymer ?
#
loop_
_entity_poly.entity_id
_entity_poly.type
_entity_poly.pdbx_seq_one_letter_code
_entity_poly.pdbx_strand_id
1 'polypeptide(L)'
;MKNARPLNEEESSAPNRSDFTATFPHRHGTVAAEVLRRLLDGERLTSLDAVFDSHTTRLAAFVHYLTRDYGWEVSRIDKAVGTVDGRVTEIREYFLAPALLQQARAAGAAEYTALVTEARAIQRAAASKAKIEAKRRNTRRLLPVVAHV
;
A
#
# COMPACT_ATOMS: atom_id res chain seq x y z
N MET A 1 -60.68 -25.24 11.23
CA MET A 1 -59.39 -25.86 10.86
C MET A 1 -58.37 -24.75 10.73
N LYS A 2 -57.49 -24.62 11.72
CA LYS A 2 -56.34 -23.71 11.70
C LYS A 2 -55.33 -24.28 10.72
N ASN A 3 -54.67 -23.43 9.93
CA ASN A 3 -53.28 -23.56 9.47
C ASN A 3 -52.89 -22.28 8.73
N ALA A 4 -52.42 -21.30 9.50
CA ALA A 4 -51.66 -20.17 8.98
C ALA A 4 -50.32 -20.69 8.44
N ARG A 5 -49.86 -20.19 7.29
CA ARG A 5 -48.50 -20.46 6.79
C ARG A 5 -47.49 -19.96 7.83
N PRO A 6 -46.44 -20.73 8.17
CA PRO A 6 -45.34 -20.18 8.93
C PRO A 6 -44.62 -19.12 8.07
N LEU A 7 -44.43 -17.94 8.65
CA LEU A 7 -43.46 -16.97 8.16
C LEU A 7 -42.09 -17.62 8.33
N ASN A 8 -41.41 -17.92 7.23
CA ASN A 8 -39.99 -18.25 7.31
C ASN A 8 -39.29 -17.03 7.88
N GLU A 9 -38.70 -17.23 9.06
CA GLU A 9 -37.85 -16.28 9.75
C GLU A 9 -36.77 -15.83 8.76
N GLU A 10 -36.62 -14.52 8.63
CA GLU A 10 -35.56 -13.94 7.82
C GLU A 10 -34.23 -14.47 8.31
N GLU A 11 -33.56 -15.27 7.48
CA GLU A 11 -32.14 -15.55 7.65
C GLU A 11 -31.41 -14.20 7.57
N SER A 12 -31.13 -13.66 8.74
CA SER A 12 -30.25 -12.52 8.98
C SER A 12 -28.94 -12.78 8.25
N SER A 13 -28.84 -12.27 7.03
CA SER A 13 -27.65 -12.33 6.17
C SER A 13 -26.61 -11.29 6.60
N ALA A 14 -26.48 -11.06 7.92
CA ALA A 14 -25.37 -10.30 8.44
C ALA A 14 -24.10 -11.11 8.13
N PRO A 15 -23.15 -10.59 7.33
CA PRO A 15 -21.88 -11.26 7.17
C PRO A 15 -21.27 -11.39 8.56
N ASN A 16 -20.98 -12.64 8.89
CA ASN A 16 -20.34 -13.07 10.11
C ASN A 16 -19.12 -12.17 10.37
N ARG A 17 -18.99 -11.73 11.62
CA ARG A 17 -17.96 -10.82 12.15
C ARG A 17 -16.62 -11.13 11.48
N SER A 18 -16.15 -10.22 10.62
CA SER A 18 -14.92 -10.41 9.87
C SER A 18 -13.75 -10.56 10.84
N ASP A 19 -13.22 -11.77 10.96
CA ASP A 19 -11.93 -11.99 11.59
C ASP A 19 -10.91 -11.21 10.77
N PHE A 20 -10.31 -10.19 11.40
CA PHE A 20 -9.26 -9.40 10.79
C PHE A 20 -8.04 -10.31 10.58
N THR A 21 -7.81 -10.72 9.33
CA THR A 21 -6.76 -11.68 8.94
C THR A 21 -5.56 -11.01 8.27
N ALA A 22 -5.63 -9.69 8.02
CA ALA A 22 -4.54 -8.95 7.42
C ALA A 22 -3.34 -8.87 8.39
N THR A 23 -2.13 -8.99 7.84
CA THR A 23 -0.88 -8.96 8.60
C THR A 23 -0.03 -7.76 8.21
N PHE A 24 0.76 -7.26 9.15
CA PHE A 24 1.67 -6.15 8.89
C PHE A 24 2.99 -6.64 8.27
N PRO A 25 3.49 -5.99 7.21
CA PRO A 25 4.82 -6.29 6.67
C PRO A 25 5.93 -6.16 7.71
N HIS A 26 6.63 -7.27 7.99
CA HIS A 26 7.73 -7.31 8.97
C HIS A 26 8.89 -6.34 8.68
N ARG A 27 9.13 -5.97 7.43
CA ARG A 27 10.20 -5.03 7.05
C ARG A 27 9.64 -3.62 6.91
N HIS A 28 9.84 -2.81 7.94
CA HIS A 28 9.31 -1.44 8.04
C HIS A 28 9.98 -0.43 7.08
N GLY A 29 11.25 -0.63 6.74
CA GLY A 29 11.98 0.22 5.78
C GLY A 29 11.67 -0.06 4.31
N THR A 30 10.46 -0.50 3.95
CA THR A 30 10.13 -0.84 2.56
C THR A 30 9.11 0.11 1.99
N VAL A 31 9.03 0.19 0.66
CA VAL A 31 7.98 0.97 -0.01
C VAL A 31 6.60 0.36 0.21
N ALA A 32 6.50 -0.97 0.29
CA ALA A 32 5.25 -1.65 0.65
C ALA A 32 4.74 -1.22 2.03
N ALA A 33 5.64 -1.20 3.02
CA ALA A 33 5.32 -0.74 4.37
C ALA A 33 4.90 0.74 4.41
N GLU A 34 5.59 1.61 3.65
CA GLU A 34 5.22 3.02 3.54
C GLU A 34 3.85 3.21 2.87
N VAL A 35 3.53 2.47 1.81
CA VAL A 35 2.21 2.51 1.16
C VAL A 35 1.13 2.08 2.13
N LEU A 36 1.34 0.98 2.87
CA LEU A 36 0.39 0.52 3.88
C LEU A 36 0.22 1.55 5.00
N ARG A 37 1.31 2.14 5.51
CA ARG A 37 1.25 3.20 6.52
C ARG A 37 0.33 4.34 6.10
N ARG A 38 0.53 4.88 4.90
CA ARG A 38 -0.31 5.98 4.37
C ARG A 38 -1.78 5.58 4.25
N LEU A 39 -2.04 4.37 3.77
CA LEU A 39 -3.40 3.83 3.70
C LEU A 39 -4.04 3.69 5.10
N LEU A 40 -3.27 3.27 6.11
CA LEU A 40 -3.70 3.16 7.51
C LEU A 40 -3.96 4.53 8.18
N ASP A 41 -3.24 5.57 7.76
CA ASP A 41 -3.50 6.95 8.15
C ASP A 41 -4.78 7.51 7.49
N GLY A 42 -5.44 6.71 6.64
CA GLY A 42 -6.67 7.07 5.94
C GLY A 42 -6.45 7.85 4.66
N GLU A 43 -5.21 7.94 4.17
CA GLU A 43 -4.91 8.61 2.92
C GLU A 43 -5.51 7.85 1.73
N ARG A 44 -5.91 8.61 0.70
CA ARG A 44 -6.34 8.09 -0.59
C ARG A 44 -5.21 8.33 -1.58
N LEU A 45 -4.65 7.25 -2.13
CA LEU A 45 -3.41 7.31 -2.89
C LEU A 45 -3.65 7.15 -4.38
N THR A 46 -3.11 8.06 -5.17
CA THR A 46 -2.96 7.89 -6.61
C THR A 46 -1.52 7.52 -6.96
N SER A 47 -1.30 7.04 -8.18
CA SER A 47 0.05 6.69 -8.64
C SER A 47 1.00 7.89 -8.60
N LEU A 48 0.49 9.12 -8.77
CA LEU A 48 1.30 10.32 -8.75
C LEU A 48 1.72 10.72 -7.32
N ASP A 49 0.83 10.58 -6.34
CA ASP A 49 1.15 10.79 -4.91
C ASP A 49 2.26 9.84 -4.44
N ALA A 50 2.26 8.60 -4.95
CA ALA A 50 3.30 7.64 -4.65
C ALA A 50 4.67 8.01 -5.26
N VAL A 51 4.70 8.73 -6.38
CA VAL A 51 5.95 9.22 -6.99
C VAL A 51 6.57 10.30 -6.12
N PHE A 52 5.77 11.26 -5.66
CA PHE A 52 6.28 12.41 -4.92
C PHE A 52 6.60 12.07 -3.46
N ASP A 53 5.74 11.35 -2.76
CA ASP A 53 5.90 11.17 -1.31
C ASP A 53 6.52 9.82 -0.94
N SER A 54 6.32 8.81 -1.78
CA SER A 54 6.83 7.44 -1.56
C SER A 54 7.98 7.07 -2.49
N HIS A 55 8.38 7.97 -3.39
CA HIS A 55 9.45 7.81 -4.38
C HIS A 55 9.36 6.54 -5.22
N THR A 56 8.14 6.19 -5.64
CA THR A 56 7.88 5.00 -6.47
C THR A 56 6.87 5.30 -7.57
N THR A 57 7.12 4.76 -8.76
CA THR A 57 6.14 4.73 -9.86
C THR A 57 5.25 3.48 -9.82
N ARG A 58 5.50 2.55 -8.89
CA ARG A 58 4.92 1.20 -8.87
C ARG A 58 3.82 1.01 -7.82
N LEU A 59 3.03 2.04 -7.52
CA LEU A 59 1.98 1.97 -6.48
C LEU A 59 1.08 0.73 -6.64
N ALA A 60 0.55 0.50 -7.84
CA ALA A 60 -0.34 -0.63 -8.11
C ALA A 60 0.30 -2.00 -7.80
N ALA A 61 1.62 -2.14 -7.99
CA ALA A 61 2.33 -3.37 -7.66
C ALA A 61 2.42 -3.57 -6.14
N PHE A 62 2.66 -2.50 -5.38
CA PHE A 62 2.70 -2.57 -3.92
C PHE A 62 1.32 -2.83 -3.32
N VAL A 63 0.26 -2.23 -3.87
CA VAL A 63 -1.12 -2.57 -3.51
C VAL A 63 -1.39 -4.05 -3.77
N HIS A 64 -1.00 -4.56 -4.94
CA HIS A 64 -1.15 -5.98 -5.25
C HIS A 64 -0.42 -6.89 -4.25
N TYR A 65 0.81 -6.55 -3.84
CA TYR A 65 1.54 -7.31 -2.82
C TYR A 65 0.86 -7.24 -1.45
N LEU A 66 0.36 -6.06 -1.04
CA LEU A 66 -0.39 -5.90 0.21
C LEU A 66 -1.64 -6.78 0.24
N THR A 67 -2.37 -6.89 -0.87
CA THR A 67 -3.53 -7.78 -0.95
C THR A 67 -3.12 -9.24 -0.97
N ARG A 68 -2.18 -9.61 -1.84
CA ARG A 68 -1.81 -11.01 -2.07
C ARG A 68 -1.05 -11.64 -0.89
N ASP A 69 -0.03 -10.95 -0.40
CA ASP A 69 0.95 -11.53 0.51
C ASP A 69 0.63 -11.20 1.97
N TYR A 70 -0.17 -10.15 2.21
CA TYR A 70 -0.46 -9.63 3.55
C TYR A 70 -1.97 -9.57 3.87
N GLY A 71 -2.85 -9.90 2.92
CA GLY A 71 -4.29 -9.99 3.15
C GLY A 71 -5.02 -8.64 3.26
N TRP A 72 -4.41 -7.53 2.83
CA TRP A 72 -5.07 -6.22 2.89
C TRP A 72 -6.08 -6.04 1.75
N GLU A 73 -7.35 -5.87 2.12
CA GLU A 73 -8.42 -5.53 1.19
C GLU A 73 -8.37 -4.03 0.86
N VAL A 74 -7.55 -3.68 -0.13
CA VAL A 74 -7.41 -2.29 -0.59
C VAL A 74 -8.47 -1.99 -1.63
N SER A 75 -9.37 -1.07 -1.31
CA SER A 75 -10.38 -0.55 -2.23
C SER A 75 -9.74 0.33 -3.30
N ARG A 76 -10.37 0.38 -4.47
CA ARG A 76 -9.96 1.25 -5.58
C ARG A 76 -11.17 1.82 -6.31
N ILE A 77 -11.02 3.04 -6.81
CA ILE A 77 -11.95 3.65 -7.75
C ILE A 77 -11.19 4.25 -8.94
N ASP A 78 -11.84 4.28 -10.09
CA ASP A 78 -11.35 5.03 -11.25
C ASP A 78 -11.83 6.49 -11.14
N LYS A 79 -10.94 7.42 -11.48
CA LYS A 79 -11.13 8.87 -11.34
C LYS A 79 -10.65 9.55 -12.62
N ALA A 80 -11.54 10.27 -13.29
CA ALA A 80 -11.18 11.11 -14.42
C ALA A 80 -10.41 12.36 -13.94
N VAL A 81 -9.32 12.69 -14.63
CA VAL A 81 -8.49 13.87 -14.36
C VAL A 81 -8.10 14.56 -15.67
N GLY A 82 -8.04 15.89 -15.65
CA GLY A 82 -7.52 16.69 -16.75
C GLY A 82 -5.99 16.73 -16.72
N THR A 83 -5.36 16.65 -17.89
CA THR A 83 -3.91 16.75 -18.05
C THR A 83 -3.50 18.15 -18.53
N VAL A 84 -2.25 18.53 -18.28
CA VAL A 84 -1.71 19.86 -18.65
C VAL A 84 -1.70 20.09 -20.17
N ASP A 85 -1.62 19.02 -20.96
CA ASP A 85 -1.69 19.06 -22.43
C ASP A 85 -3.14 18.98 -22.97
N GLY A 86 -4.16 19.14 -22.11
CA GLY A 86 -5.56 19.29 -22.53
C GLY A 86 -6.33 17.98 -22.75
N ARG A 87 -5.78 16.83 -22.37
CA ARG A 87 -6.47 15.53 -22.43
C ARG A 87 -7.23 15.26 -21.13
N VAL A 88 -8.16 14.31 -21.20
CA VAL A 88 -8.77 13.68 -20.01
C VAL A 88 -8.26 12.25 -19.95
N THR A 89 -7.83 11.82 -18.76
CA THR A 89 -7.40 10.44 -18.51
C THR A 89 -8.07 9.91 -17.26
N GLU A 90 -8.24 8.60 -17.19
CA GLU A 90 -8.65 7.91 -15.98
C GLU A 90 -7.42 7.45 -15.19
N ILE A 91 -7.43 7.71 -13.88
CA ILE A 91 -6.42 7.23 -12.94
C ILE A 91 -7.09 6.40 -11.85
N ARG A 92 -6.29 5.59 -11.16
CA ARG A 92 -6.76 4.83 -10.00
C ARG A 92 -6.42 5.55 -8.70
N GLU A 93 -7.41 5.59 -7.81
CA GLU A 93 -7.28 6.05 -6.43
C GLU A 93 -7.52 4.86 -5.49
N TYR A 94 -6.58 4.62 -4.57
CA TYR A 94 -6.58 3.47 -3.64
C TYR A 94 -6.80 3.94 -2.21
N PHE A 95 -7.57 3.20 -1.42
CA PHE A 95 -7.89 3.54 -0.03
C PHE A 95 -8.33 2.31 0.77
N LEU A 96 -8.32 2.41 2.10
CA LEU A 96 -8.95 1.42 2.99
C LEU A 96 -10.35 1.87 3.39
N ALA A 97 -11.28 0.92 3.49
CA ALA A 97 -12.62 1.20 3.99
C ALA A 97 -12.56 1.60 5.48
N PRO A 98 -13.45 2.49 5.97
CA PRO A 98 -13.46 2.91 7.37
C PRO A 98 -13.57 1.75 8.37
N ALA A 99 -14.34 0.71 8.05
CA ALA A 99 -14.46 -0.49 8.89
C ALA A 99 -13.12 -1.23 9.04
N LEU A 100 -12.38 -1.38 7.94
CA LEU A 100 -11.06 -2.02 7.94
C LEU A 100 -10.02 -1.17 8.69
N LEU A 101 -10.09 0.17 8.58
CA LEU A 101 -9.26 1.06 9.38
C LEU A 101 -9.53 0.91 10.88
N GLN A 102 -10.79 0.75 11.29
CA GLN A 102 -11.13 0.52 12.69
C GLN A 102 -10.57 -0.81 13.19
N GLN A 103 -10.67 -1.88 12.40
CA GLN A 103 -10.10 -3.18 12.72
C GLN A 103 -8.58 -3.12 12.82
N ALA A 104 -7.91 -2.47 11.85
CA ALA A 104 -6.47 -2.30 11.85
C ALA A 104 -5.98 -1.52 13.08
N ARG A 105 -6.72 -0.48 13.51
CA ARG A 105 -6.42 0.25 14.75
C ARG A 105 -6.48 -0.67 15.97
N ALA A 106 -7.52 -1.51 16.08
CA ALA A 106 -7.63 -2.50 17.15
C ALA A 106 -6.51 -3.55 17.10
N ALA A 107 -5.99 -3.84 15.90
CA ALA A 107 -4.88 -4.77 15.68
C ALA A 107 -3.48 -4.15 15.85
N GLY A 108 -3.36 -2.89 16.29
CA GLY A 108 -2.06 -2.26 16.56
C GLY A 108 -1.48 -1.44 15.41
N ALA A 109 -2.30 -0.96 14.46
CA ALA A 109 -1.83 -0.13 13.35
C ALA A 109 -1.03 1.10 13.80
N ALA A 110 -1.36 1.71 14.95
CA ALA A 110 -0.64 2.88 15.45
C ALA A 110 0.83 2.59 15.79
N GLU A 111 1.13 1.43 16.38
CA GLU A 111 2.50 1.02 16.65
C GLU A 111 3.23 0.73 15.33
N TYR A 112 2.57 0.02 14.42
CA TYR A 112 3.12 -0.27 13.10
C TYR A 112 3.48 1.01 12.32
N THR A 113 2.58 2.00 12.27
CA THR A 113 2.83 3.24 11.52
C THR A 113 3.98 4.05 12.11
N ALA A 114 4.15 4.04 13.43
CA ALA A 114 5.31 4.65 14.10
C ALA A 114 6.62 3.97 13.69
N LEU A 115 6.67 2.63 13.72
CA LEU A 115 7.86 1.84 13.33
C LEU A 115 8.24 2.07 11.86
N VAL A 116 7.26 2.16 10.96
CA VAL A 116 7.51 2.49 9.55
C VAL A 116 8.07 3.90 9.42
N THR A 117 7.48 4.88 10.09
CA THR A 117 7.94 6.28 10.06
C THR A 117 9.40 6.39 10.47
N GLU A 118 9.77 5.77 11.60
CA GLU A 118 11.14 5.74 12.10
C GLU A 118 12.09 5.05 11.11
N ALA A 119 11.77 3.84 10.66
CA ALA A 119 12.62 3.09 9.73
C ALA A 119 12.85 3.84 8.41
N ARG A 120 11.83 4.53 7.90
CA ARG A 120 11.91 5.34 6.68
C ARG A 120 12.72 6.61 6.89
N ALA A 121 12.63 7.26 8.07
CA ALA A 121 13.48 8.39 8.42
C ALA A 121 14.97 8.00 8.41
N ILE A 122 15.31 6.87 9.06
CA ILE A 122 16.68 6.33 9.08
C ILE A 122 17.20 6.07 7.66
N GLN A 123 16.37 5.46 6.80
CA GLN A 123 16.75 5.20 5.40
C GLN A 123 16.96 6.49 4.59
N ARG A 124 16.08 7.49 4.77
CA ARG A 124 16.21 8.78 4.09
C ARG A 124 17.49 9.51 4.51
N ALA A 125 17.88 9.43 5.78
CA ALA A 125 19.16 9.98 6.25
C ALA A 125 20.38 9.34 5.56
N ALA A 126 20.28 8.06 5.16
CA ALA A 126 21.34 7.36 4.44
C ALA A 126 21.36 7.61 2.91
N ALA A 127 20.48 8.47 2.38
CA ALA A 127 20.31 8.67 0.94
C ALA A 127 21.59 9.12 0.21
N SER A 128 22.37 10.03 0.81
CA SER A 128 23.63 10.51 0.20
C SER A 128 24.65 9.38 0.06
N LYS A 129 24.79 8.52 1.08
CA LYS A 129 25.65 7.33 1.03
C LYS A 129 25.19 6.37 -0.07
N ALA A 130 23.88 6.17 -0.21
CA ALA A 130 23.33 5.34 -1.28
C ALA A 130 23.63 5.89 -2.68
N LYS A 131 23.53 7.22 -2.88
CA LYS A 131 23.88 7.87 -4.15
C LYS A 131 25.36 7.71 -4.50
N ILE A 132 26.26 7.88 -3.53
CA ILE A 132 27.70 7.67 -3.71
C ILE A 132 27.98 6.21 -4.09
N GLU A 133 27.37 5.26 -3.39
CA GLU A 133 27.52 3.84 -3.68
C GLU A 133 26.99 3.47 -5.08
N ALA A 134 25.86 4.04 -5.48
CA ALA A 134 25.31 3.84 -6.81
C ALA A 134 26.27 4.36 -7.91
N LYS A 135 26.84 5.56 -7.73
CA LYS A 135 27.87 6.09 -8.64
C LYS A 135 29.06 5.15 -8.73
N ARG A 136 29.59 4.68 -7.60
CA ARG A 136 30.72 3.73 -7.54
C ARG A 136 30.41 2.44 -8.31
N ARG A 137 29.22 1.85 -8.11
CA ARG A 137 28.80 0.63 -8.81
C ARG A 137 28.67 0.84 -10.31
N ASN A 138 28.10 1.98 -10.73
CA ASN A 138 27.94 2.30 -12.15
C ASN A 138 29.30 2.53 -12.82
N THR A 139 30.23 3.23 -12.16
CA THR A 139 31.61 3.37 -12.65
C THR A 139 32.26 2.00 -12.85
N ARG A 140 32.15 1.09 -11.88
CA ARG A 140 32.71 -0.27 -12.02
C ARG A 140 32.12 -1.06 -13.19
N ARG A 141 30.84 -0.88 -13.51
CA ARG A 141 30.20 -1.52 -14.67
C ARG A 141 30.68 -0.97 -16.01
N LEU A 142 31.11 0.29 -16.03
CA LEU A 142 31.59 0.97 -17.23
C LEU A 142 33.09 0.77 -17.47
N LEU A 143 33.84 0.33 -16.45
CA LEU A 143 35.24 -0.04 -16.66
C LEU A 143 35.29 -1.31 -17.53
N PRO A 144 36.04 -1.31 -18.64
CA PRO A 144 36.18 -2.50 -19.46
C PRO A 144 36.80 -3.60 -18.59
N VAL A 145 36.23 -4.81 -18.69
CA VAL A 145 36.92 -6.02 -18.22
C VAL A 145 38.15 -6.15 -19.11
N VAL A 146 39.30 -5.68 -18.62
CA VAL A 146 40.58 -5.93 -19.28
C VAL A 146 40.79 -7.44 -19.18
N ALA A 147 40.41 -8.15 -20.24
CA ALA A 147 40.71 -9.57 -20.38
C ALA A 147 42.23 -9.67 -20.47
N HIS A 148 42.86 -10.16 -19.40
CA HIS A 148 44.25 -10.59 -19.45
C HIS A 148 44.29 -11.84 -20.34
N VAL A 149 44.84 -11.65 -21.55
CA VAL A 149 45.32 -12.71 -22.44
C VAL A 149 46.67 -13.19 -21.92
#